data_AF-A0A2E6ZJM0-F1
#
_entry.id   AF-A0A2E6ZJM0-F1
#
_cell.length_a   1.000
_cell.length_b   1.000
_cell.length_c   1.000
_cell.angle_alpha   90.00
_cell.angle_beta   90.00
_cell.angle_gamma   90.00
#
_symmetry.space_group_name_H-M   'P 1'
#
loop_
_entity.id
_entity.type
_entity.pdbx_description
1 polymer ?
#
loop_
_entity_poly.entity_id
_entity_poly.type
_entity_poly.pdbx_seq_one_letter_code
_entity_poly.pdbx_strand_id
1 'polypeptide(L)'
;MLPVIALVGRPNVGKSTLFNKLTRSRDALVADYPGLTRDRIYGFGKLGHVPYIVIDTGGIAGGEQGIDQAMAEQTKIALQEADISIIMVDGRSGLTSADEYVADLCRRHAKKTCLAVNKTEGLDTAIANGEFHALGLGQPIAISASHGDRISQLMEQILNLSKLNSVLDTSFEQLNENFIDKKEDVGFNNLVEKYDENRTLKIAVIGRPNVGKSTLINRLIGEERLVVFNEPGTTRDSVSVEFERNEKKYILIDTAGIRRKARVNEVIEKFSIIKSLQAIEKADVVISVLDAHEGVTEQDVSLLGLVIERGRALVVAVNKWDGLSTDDRKKIKNDLVRRLPFLDFAERIMISALHGTAVGDLLPMVNRAFKAAIRGMSTTELSQELKSAVMAHPTPLVRGRRIKLRYAHQGGRNPPVIVIHGNQTNYLPESYRRYLINRFRKVFKLKGTPVRLAFKKSKNPYSGRRNKLTPRQQRKRDRLIKRDRK
;
A
#
# COMPACT_ATOMS: atom_id res chain seq x y z
N MET A 1 -2.35 -9.48 -12.86
CA MET A 1 -3.17 -9.30 -11.64
C MET A 1 -2.25 -9.54 -10.44
N LEU A 2 -2.34 -8.75 -9.36
CA LEU A 2 -1.53 -9.01 -8.16
C LEU A 2 -1.98 -10.32 -7.49
N PRO A 3 -1.07 -11.26 -7.21
CA PRO A 3 -1.40 -12.49 -6.50
C PRO A 3 -1.95 -12.18 -5.11
N VAL A 4 -3.12 -12.74 -4.79
CA VAL A 4 -3.74 -12.66 -3.46
C VAL A 4 -3.45 -13.94 -2.68
N ILE A 5 -2.86 -13.79 -1.49
CA ILE A 5 -2.39 -14.88 -0.64
C ILE A 5 -3.16 -14.86 0.68
N ALA A 6 -3.90 -15.92 1.00
CA ALA A 6 -4.53 -16.08 2.30
C ALA A 6 -3.63 -16.89 3.24
N LEU A 7 -3.42 -16.42 4.47
CA LEU A 7 -2.79 -17.19 5.54
C LEU A 7 -3.88 -17.86 6.37
N VAL A 8 -3.90 -19.19 6.39
CA VAL A 8 -4.95 -19.98 7.05
C VAL A 8 -4.30 -21.03 7.94
N GLY A 9 -4.93 -21.37 9.06
CA GLY A 9 -4.39 -22.32 10.04
C GLY A 9 -5.05 -22.13 11.40
N ARG A 10 -4.94 -23.12 12.28
CA ARG A 10 -5.50 -23.04 13.63
C ARG A 10 -4.87 -21.90 14.46
N PRO A 11 -5.46 -21.49 15.59
CA PRO A 11 -4.85 -20.49 16.48
C PRO A 11 -3.41 -20.85 16.87
N ASN A 12 -2.58 -19.83 17.11
CA ASN A 12 -1.20 -19.95 17.63
C ASN A 12 -0.16 -20.66 16.75
N VAL A 13 -0.46 -21.03 15.50
CA VAL A 13 0.53 -21.57 14.53
C VAL A 13 1.52 -20.52 13.99
N GLY A 14 1.29 -19.23 14.29
CA GLY A 14 2.18 -18.13 13.87
C GLY A 14 1.77 -17.38 12.61
N LYS A 15 0.48 -17.40 12.24
CA LYS A 15 -0.08 -16.66 11.09
C LYS A 15 0.29 -15.18 11.08
N SER A 16 0.02 -14.47 12.17
CA SER A 16 0.30 -13.03 12.27
C SER A 16 1.81 -12.72 12.29
N THR A 17 2.65 -13.66 12.74
CA THR A 17 4.11 -13.52 12.64
C THR A 17 4.56 -13.58 11.18
N LEU A 18 4.07 -14.56 10.41
CA LEU A 18 4.35 -14.66 8.98
C LEU A 18 3.78 -13.48 8.21
N PHE A 19 2.54 -13.07 8.51
CA PHE A 19 1.89 -11.89 7.95
C PHE A 19 2.78 -10.65 8.07
N ASN A 20 3.25 -10.34 9.28
CA ASN A 20 4.13 -9.20 9.52
C ASN A 20 5.44 -9.32 8.73
N LYS A 21 5.99 -10.53 8.61
CA LYS A 21 7.24 -10.75 7.89
C LYS A 21 7.09 -10.56 6.38
N LEU A 22 5.97 -11.03 5.82
CA LEU A 22 5.64 -10.89 4.40
C LEU A 22 5.30 -9.46 4.01
N THR A 23 4.76 -8.66 4.94
CA THR A 23 4.28 -7.30 4.66
C THR A 23 5.31 -6.21 4.99
N ARG A 24 6.22 -6.46 5.93
CA ARG A 24 7.32 -5.54 6.29
C ARG A 24 8.55 -5.66 5.39
N SER A 25 8.38 -6.03 4.11
CA SER A 25 9.50 -6.02 3.16
C SER A 25 10.15 -4.62 3.17
N ARG A 26 11.48 -4.52 3.20
CA ARG A 26 12.22 -3.27 3.46
C ARG A 26 11.93 -2.11 2.49
N ASP A 27 11.22 -2.39 1.40
CA ASP A 27 10.81 -1.42 0.39
C ASP A 27 9.31 -1.08 0.42
N ALA A 28 8.50 -1.84 1.18
CA ALA A 28 7.16 -1.44 1.54
C ALA A 28 7.29 -0.45 2.70
N LEU A 29 7.43 0.83 2.36
CA LEU A 29 7.30 1.92 3.33
C LEU A 29 5.83 1.95 3.78
N VAL A 30 5.51 1.11 4.77
CA VAL A 30 4.30 1.22 5.57
C VAL A 30 4.34 2.58 6.23
N ALA A 31 3.40 3.45 5.86
CA ALA A 31 3.17 4.64 6.62
C ALA A 31 2.51 4.21 7.92
N ASP A 32 3.29 4.21 9.02
CA ASP A 32 2.79 4.02 10.38
C ASP A 32 1.91 5.22 10.76
N TYR A 33 0.67 5.22 10.25
CA TYR A 33 -0.39 6.11 10.71
C TYR A 33 -1.06 5.45 11.93
N PRO A 34 -0.99 6.09 13.12
CA PRO A 34 -1.71 5.61 14.29
C PRO A 34 -3.22 5.58 14.01
N GLY A 35 -3.88 4.45 14.25
CA GLY A 35 -5.34 4.29 14.12
C GLY A 35 -5.82 3.20 13.15
N LEU A 36 -4.91 2.45 12.52
CA LEU A 36 -5.24 1.36 11.59
C LEU A 36 -5.19 -0.01 12.28
N THR A 37 -6.24 -0.41 13.00
CA THR A 37 -6.53 -1.84 13.32
C THR A 37 -7.95 -2.02 13.84
N ARG A 38 -8.69 -3.02 13.30
CA ARG A 38 -9.27 -4.13 14.08
C ARG A 38 -10.00 -5.21 13.27
N ASP A 39 -10.39 -4.96 12.01
CA ASP A 39 -10.91 -6.00 11.10
C ASP A 39 -9.88 -6.42 10.02
N ARG A 40 -9.98 -7.69 9.58
CA ARG A 40 -9.14 -8.41 8.56
C ARG A 40 -7.89 -7.64 8.11
N ILE A 41 -6.73 -8.08 8.58
CA ILE A 41 -5.47 -7.42 8.25
C ILE A 41 -5.07 -7.81 6.83
N TYR A 42 -5.33 -6.91 5.89
CA TYR A 42 -4.70 -6.93 4.57
C TYR A 42 -3.32 -6.30 4.71
N GLY A 43 -2.33 -6.89 4.07
CA GLY A 43 -1.02 -6.28 3.98
C GLY A 43 -0.36 -6.60 2.66
N PHE A 44 0.51 -5.71 2.22
CA PHE A 44 1.19 -5.87 0.95
C PHE A 44 2.62 -6.29 1.17
N GLY A 45 3.04 -7.26 0.38
CA GLY A 45 4.43 -7.64 0.29
C GLY A 45 4.92 -7.53 -1.13
N LYS A 46 6.23 -7.72 -1.28
CA LYS A 46 6.86 -7.92 -2.57
C LYS A 46 8.00 -8.90 -2.42
N LEU A 47 8.18 -9.74 -3.42
CA LEU A 47 9.34 -10.59 -3.56
C LEU A 47 10.08 -10.17 -4.83
N GLY A 48 11.28 -9.61 -4.67
CA GLY A 48 11.98 -8.92 -5.77
C GLY A 48 11.12 -7.76 -6.32
N HIS A 49 10.75 -7.88 -7.60
CA HIS A 49 9.89 -6.92 -8.32
C HIS A 49 8.42 -7.35 -8.39
N VAL A 50 8.05 -8.51 -7.84
CA VAL A 50 6.67 -9.03 -7.90
C VAL A 50 5.91 -8.65 -6.64
N PRO A 51 5.00 -7.65 -6.70
CA PRO A 51 4.09 -7.32 -5.61
C PRO A 51 3.01 -8.40 -5.41
N TYR A 52 2.56 -8.56 -4.16
CA TYR A 52 1.46 -9.46 -3.78
C TYR A 52 0.66 -8.90 -2.60
N ILE A 53 -0.53 -9.46 -2.37
CA ILE A 53 -1.42 -9.13 -1.25
C ILE A 53 -1.45 -10.32 -0.30
N VAL A 54 -1.36 -10.08 1.00
CA VAL A 54 -1.51 -11.08 2.05
C VAL A 54 -2.74 -10.75 2.88
N ILE A 55 -3.55 -11.75 3.18
CA ILE A 55 -4.74 -11.66 4.03
C ILE A 55 -4.50 -12.54 5.26
N ASP A 56 -4.53 -11.96 6.47
CA ASP A 56 -4.53 -12.74 7.72
C ASP A 56 -5.96 -13.09 8.13
N THR A 57 -6.29 -14.38 8.22
CA THR A 57 -7.59 -14.85 8.71
C THR A 57 -7.66 -14.96 10.24
N GLY A 58 -6.57 -14.69 10.96
CA GLY A 58 -6.39 -15.03 12.37
C GLY A 58 -6.97 -14.09 13.42
N GLY A 59 -7.89 -13.20 13.08
CA GLY A 59 -8.29 -12.08 13.94
C GLY A 59 -9.65 -12.15 14.63
N ILE A 60 -10.10 -13.28 15.17
CA ILE A 60 -11.18 -13.30 16.19
C ILE A 60 -10.86 -14.40 17.23
N ALA A 61 -10.47 -14.00 18.43
CA ALA A 61 -10.42 -14.88 19.59
C ALA A 61 -11.22 -14.23 20.74
N GLY A 62 -12.25 -14.95 21.23
CA GLY A 62 -13.02 -14.68 22.45
C GLY A 62 -14.53 -14.52 22.19
N GLY A 63 -15.47 -15.31 22.75
CA GLY A 63 -15.40 -16.36 23.76
C GLY A 63 -16.33 -17.56 23.53
N GLU A 64 -16.33 -18.47 24.51
CA GLU A 64 -16.48 -19.94 24.42
C GLU A 64 -17.78 -20.57 23.87
N GLN A 65 -18.71 -19.85 23.25
CA GLN A 65 -19.88 -20.49 22.62
C GLN A 65 -20.29 -19.77 21.32
N GLY A 66 -20.19 -20.46 20.17
CA GLY A 66 -20.68 -19.99 18.86
C GLY A 66 -19.62 -19.49 17.86
N ILE A 67 -18.33 -19.56 18.18
CA ILE A 67 -17.22 -19.04 17.36
C ILE A 67 -16.98 -19.86 16.06
N ASP A 68 -17.21 -21.18 16.08
CA ASP A 68 -16.74 -22.08 15.02
C ASP A 68 -17.42 -21.85 13.66
N GLN A 69 -18.72 -21.55 13.64
CA GLN A 69 -19.43 -21.26 12.38
C GLN A 69 -19.02 -19.92 11.77
N ALA A 70 -18.86 -18.89 12.60
CA ALA A 70 -18.44 -17.56 12.13
C ALA A 70 -16.99 -17.56 11.63
N MET A 71 -16.08 -18.26 12.32
CA MET A 71 -14.69 -18.44 11.88
C MET A 71 -14.58 -19.30 10.63
N ALA A 72 -15.42 -20.34 10.49
CA ALA A 72 -15.47 -21.18 9.30
C ALA A 72 -15.94 -20.41 8.07
N GLU A 73 -17.01 -19.61 8.19
CA GLU A 73 -17.46 -18.74 7.10
C GLU A 73 -16.39 -17.70 6.75
N GLN A 74 -15.73 -17.07 7.73
CA GLN A 74 -14.64 -16.12 7.45
C GLN A 74 -13.44 -16.75 6.73
N THR A 75 -13.03 -17.94 7.16
CA THR A 75 -11.96 -18.69 6.51
C THR A 75 -12.33 -19.06 5.07
N LYS A 76 -13.55 -19.57 4.86
CA LYS A 76 -14.08 -19.93 3.54
C LYS A 76 -14.06 -18.74 2.57
N ILE A 77 -14.42 -17.55 3.04
CA ILE A 77 -14.36 -16.33 2.22
C ILE A 77 -12.94 -16.04 1.76
N ALA A 78 -11.98 -16.05 2.68
CA ALA A 78 -10.58 -15.79 2.36
C ALA A 78 -9.99 -16.82 1.38
N LEU A 79 -10.40 -18.08 1.49
CA LEU A 79 -9.98 -19.15 0.58
C LEU A 79 -10.53 -18.95 -0.85
N GLN A 80 -11.79 -18.53 -0.98
CA GLN A 80 -12.41 -18.24 -2.28
C GLN A 80 -11.82 -16.98 -2.93
N GLU A 81 -11.49 -15.98 -2.12
CA GLU A 81 -10.94 -14.71 -2.54
C GLU A 81 -9.48 -14.81 -2.99
N ALA A 82 -8.68 -15.65 -2.32
CA ALA A 82 -7.27 -15.81 -2.62
C ALA A 82 -7.04 -16.53 -3.95
N ASP A 83 -5.91 -16.20 -4.59
CA ASP A 83 -5.38 -17.02 -5.69
C ASP A 83 -4.61 -18.20 -5.13
N ILE A 84 -4.00 -18.03 -3.94
CA ILE A 84 -3.20 -19.03 -3.26
C ILE A 84 -3.46 -18.98 -1.75
N SER A 85 -3.62 -20.12 -1.11
CA SER A 85 -3.79 -20.24 0.34
C SER A 85 -2.58 -20.92 0.96
N ILE A 86 -1.89 -20.22 1.87
CA ILE A 86 -0.83 -20.79 2.70
C ILE A 86 -1.48 -21.37 3.95
N ILE A 87 -1.44 -22.68 4.06
CA ILE A 87 -1.94 -23.44 5.21
C ILE A 87 -0.78 -23.57 6.18
N MET A 88 -0.89 -22.94 7.34
CA MET A 88 0.14 -22.93 8.37
C MET A 88 -0.20 -23.93 9.46
N VAL A 89 0.75 -24.83 9.73
CA VAL A 89 0.72 -25.79 10.83
C VAL A 89 1.93 -25.55 11.75
N ASP A 90 1.89 -26.08 12.96
CA ASP A 90 2.96 -25.94 13.95
C ASP A 90 3.78 -27.23 14.03
N GLY A 91 5.01 -27.20 13.53
CA GLY A 91 5.91 -28.36 13.51
C GLY A 91 6.41 -28.81 14.89
N ARG A 92 6.18 -28.04 15.96
CA ARG A 92 6.51 -28.46 17.33
C ARG A 92 5.36 -29.15 18.04
N SER A 93 4.14 -28.75 17.73
CA SER A 93 2.93 -29.34 18.31
C SER A 93 2.44 -30.58 17.56
N GLY A 94 2.96 -30.78 16.34
CA GLY A 94 2.57 -31.86 15.45
C GLY A 94 1.18 -31.69 14.84
N LEU A 95 0.72 -32.74 14.15
CA LEU A 95 -0.58 -32.75 13.45
C LEU A 95 -1.75 -32.83 14.45
N THR A 96 -2.75 -31.97 14.27
CA THR A 96 -3.96 -31.94 15.11
C THR A 96 -5.24 -32.06 14.29
N SER A 97 -6.35 -32.47 14.91
CA SER A 97 -7.67 -32.52 14.25
C SER A 97 -8.15 -31.15 13.74
N ALA A 98 -7.73 -30.06 14.37
CA ALA A 98 -7.99 -28.71 13.88
C ALA A 98 -7.23 -28.41 12.58
N ASP A 99 -6.03 -28.96 12.40
CA ASP A 99 -5.26 -28.83 11.16
C ASP A 99 -5.91 -29.66 10.03
N GLU A 100 -6.43 -30.85 10.34
CA GLU A 100 -7.20 -31.68 9.40
C GLU A 100 -8.48 -30.98 8.93
N TYR A 101 -9.22 -30.35 9.85
CA TYR A 101 -10.41 -29.57 9.53
C TYR A 101 -10.09 -28.39 8.61
N VAL A 102 -9.02 -27.64 8.91
CA VAL A 102 -8.58 -26.53 8.04
C VAL A 102 -8.14 -27.05 6.67
N ALA A 103 -7.41 -28.17 6.60
CA ALA A 103 -7.01 -28.79 5.35
C ALA A 103 -8.22 -29.18 4.49
N ASP A 104 -9.27 -29.71 5.12
CA ASP A 104 -10.50 -30.08 4.43
C ASP A 104 -11.27 -28.87 3.89
N LEU A 105 -11.37 -27.78 4.67
CA LEU A 105 -11.92 -26.51 4.19
C LEU A 105 -11.14 -25.97 2.97
N CYS A 106 -9.81 -26.06 3.01
CA CYS A 106 -8.96 -25.62 1.91
C CYS A 106 -9.14 -26.47 0.65
N ARG A 107 -9.25 -27.80 0.78
CA ARG A 107 -9.55 -28.68 -0.37
C ARG A 107 -10.86 -28.32 -1.06
N ARG A 108 -11.89 -27.93 -0.29
CA ARG A 108 -13.21 -27.60 -0.84
C ARG A 108 -13.33 -26.20 -1.43
N HIS A 109 -12.50 -25.24 -1.00
CA HIS A 109 -12.73 -23.83 -1.29
C HIS A 109 -11.53 -23.06 -1.85
N ALA A 110 -10.30 -23.54 -1.66
CA ALA A 110 -9.10 -22.88 -2.16
C ALA A 110 -8.86 -23.22 -3.64
N LYS A 111 -8.40 -22.24 -4.42
CA LYS A 111 -8.00 -22.47 -5.82
C LYS A 111 -6.66 -23.21 -5.91
N LYS A 112 -5.69 -22.79 -5.09
CA LYS A 112 -4.35 -23.38 -4.98
C LYS A 112 -3.92 -23.32 -3.52
N THR A 113 -3.33 -24.39 -3.02
CA THR A 113 -2.86 -24.47 -1.64
C THR A 113 -1.35 -24.66 -1.59
N CYS A 114 -0.75 -24.21 -0.48
CA CYS A 114 0.63 -24.47 -0.13
C CYS A 114 0.71 -24.74 1.37
N LEU A 115 1.32 -25.84 1.77
CA LEU A 115 1.44 -26.22 3.18
C LEU A 115 2.76 -25.72 3.75
N ALA A 116 2.70 -24.92 4.81
CA ALA A 116 3.85 -24.35 5.50
C ALA A 116 3.90 -24.85 6.95
N VAL A 117 4.95 -25.61 7.28
CA VAL A 117 5.19 -26.10 8.64
C VAL A 117 6.03 -25.08 9.38
N ASN A 118 5.42 -24.31 10.27
CA ASN A 118 6.07 -23.22 10.99
C ASN A 118 6.71 -23.71 12.31
N LYS A 119 7.58 -22.88 12.91
CA LYS A 119 8.31 -23.14 14.15
C LYS A 119 9.33 -24.29 14.06
N THR A 120 9.95 -24.44 12.89
CA THR A 120 10.90 -25.52 12.59
C THR A 120 12.36 -25.17 12.89
N GLU A 121 12.61 -24.11 13.67
CA GLU A 121 13.97 -23.74 14.08
C GLU A 121 14.68 -24.88 14.81
N GLY A 122 15.87 -25.24 14.33
CA GLY A 122 16.69 -26.32 14.90
C GLY A 122 16.23 -27.74 14.57
N LEU A 123 15.16 -27.92 13.78
CA LEU A 123 14.68 -29.23 13.35
C LEU A 123 15.16 -29.57 11.93
N ASP A 124 15.42 -30.85 11.70
CA ASP A 124 15.60 -31.39 10.35
C ASP A 124 14.30 -31.25 9.54
N THR A 125 14.41 -30.86 8.28
CA THR A 125 13.24 -30.59 7.43
C THR A 125 12.44 -31.82 7.07
N ALA A 126 13.10 -32.97 6.89
CA ALA A 126 12.41 -34.21 6.56
C ALA A 126 11.60 -34.69 7.77
N ILE A 127 12.19 -34.56 8.97
CA ILE A 127 11.51 -34.88 10.22
C ILE A 127 10.33 -33.93 10.46
N ALA A 128 10.56 -32.62 10.36
CA ALA A 128 9.52 -31.62 10.61
C ALA A 128 8.33 -31.72 9.65
N ASN A 129 8.55 -32.18 8.41
CA ASN A 129 7.50 -32.31 7.41
C ASN A 129 6.78 -33.67 7.44
N GLY A 130 7.40 -34.71 8.03
CA GLY A 130 7.02 -36.11 7.84
C GLY A 130 5.54 -36.41 8.09
N GLU A 131 5.02 -35.99 9.24
CA GLU A 131 3.62 -36.24 9.63
C GLU A 131 2.60 -35.43 8.81
N PHE A 132 2.98 -34.25 8.32
CA PHE A 132 2.06 -33.33 7.64
C PHE A 132 1.79 -33.71 6.18
N HIS A 133 2.53 -34.67 5.63
CA HIS A 133 2.20 -35.29 4.35
C HIS A 133 0.81 -35.97 4.36
N ALA A 134 0.36 -36.45 5.53
CA ALA A 134 -0.96 -37.06 5.69
C ALA A 134 -2.12 -36.11 5.34
N LEU A 135 -1.89 -34.79 5.39
CA LEU A 135 -2.89 -33.79 5.01
C LEU A 135 -3.20 -33.78 3.51
N GLY A 136 -2.38 -34.40 2.64
CA GLY A 136 -2.66 -34.51 1.21
C GLY A 136 -2.73 -33.15 0.47
N LEU A 137 -1.99 -32.15 0.93
CA LEU A 137 -1.97 -30.77 0.39
C LEU A 137 -0.69 -30.46 -0.41
N GLY A 138 -0.03 -31.49 -0.93
CA GLY A 138 1.26 -31.37 -1.60
C GLY A 138 2.45 -31.45 -0.65
N GLN A 139 3.63 -31.03 -1.11
CA GLN A 139 4.87 -31.09 -0.33
C GLN A 139 4.88 -29.99 0.76
N PRO A 140 4.98 -30.34 2.05
CA PRO A 140 5.09 -29.36 3.12
C PRO A 140 6.42 -28.61 3.06
N ILE A 141 6.40 -27.31 3.37
CA ILE A 141 7.58 -26.45 3.39
C ILE A 141 7.84 -26.03 4.84
N ALA A 142 8.92 -26.53 5.42
CA ALA A 142 9.37 -26.13 6.75
C ALA A 142 9.84 -24.65 6.73
N ILE A 143 9.31 -23.82 7.62
CA ILE A 143 9.68 -22.41 7.77
C ILE A 143 9.86 -22.02 9.25
N SER A 144 10.52 -20.88 9.48
CA SER A 144 10.48 -20.19 10.77
C SER A 144 10.08 -18.74 10.57
N ALA A 145 8.82 -18.41 10.87
CA ALA A 145 8.29 -17.04 10.69
C ALA A 145 8.99 -16.01 11.60
N SER A 146 9.36 -16.40 12.82
CA SER A 146 10.04 -15.54 13.80
C SER A 146 11.46 -15.18 13.35
N HIS A 147 12.23 -16.17 12.89
CA HIS A 147 13.62 -15.97 12.45
C HIS A 147 13.72 -15.49 11.00
N GLY A 148 12.73 -15.81 10.17
CA GLY A 148 12.71 -15.48 8.74
C GLY A 148 13.22 -16.60 7.83
N ASP A 149 13.41 -17.80 8.36
CA ASP A 149 14.03 -18.91 7.65
C ASP A 149 13.08 -19.47 6.59
N ARG A 150 13.60 -19.67 5.37
CA ARG A 150 12.93 -20.28 4.22
C ARG A 150 11.63 -19.59 3.76
N ILE A 151 11.35 -18.38 4.22
CA ILE A 151 10.19 -17.59 3.76
C ILE A 151 10.34 -17.18 2.30
N SER A 152 11.54 -16.80 1.86
CA SER A 152 11.77 -16.48 0.44
C SER A 152 11.52 -17.69 -0.45
N GLN A 153 11.99 -18.88 -0.06
CA GLN A 153 11.76 -20.13 -0.79
C GLN A 153 10.27 -20.48 -0.87
N LEU A 154 9.54 -20.37 0.25
CA LEU A 154 8.08 -20.52 0.28
C LEU A 154 7.42 -19.59 -0.75
N MET A 155 7.80 -18.32 -0.76
CA MET A 155 7.21 -17.32 -1.65
C MET A 155 7.62 -17.49 -3.12
N GLU A 156 8.85 -17.92 -3.41
CA GLU A 156 9.33 -18.22 -4.76
C GLU A 156 8.54 -19.37 -5.40
N GLN A 157 8.28 -20.42 -4.61
CA GLN A 157 7.48 -21.57 -5.03
C GLN A 157 6.01 -21.19 -5.24
N ILE A 158 5.45 -20.35 -4.36
CA ILE A 158 4.07 -19.86 -4.47
C ILE A 158 3.88 -19.00 -5.72
N LEU A 159 4.80 -18.07 -5.97
CA LEU A 159 4.74 -17.10 -7.05
C LEU A 159 5.29 -17.63 -8.39
N ASN A 160 5.80 -18.88 -8.44
CA ASN A 160 6.35 -19.53 -9.64
C ASN A 160 7.40 -18.67 -10.37
N LEU A 161 8.27 -17.96 -9.63
CA LEU A 161 9.24 -17.03 -10.22
C LEU A 161 10.23 -17.70 -11.19
N SER A 162 10.52 -18.99 -11.03
CA SER A 162 11.37 -19.77 -11.95
C SER A 162 10.81 -19.88 -13.37
N LYS A 163 9.48 -19.94 -13.54
CA LYS A 163 8.82 -19.90 -14.86
C LYS A 163 8.69 -18.50 -15.44
N LEU A 164 8.73 -17.47 -14.59
CA LEU A 164 8.65 -16.08 -15.00
C LEU A 164 10.01 -15.57 -15.49
N ASN A 165 11.10 -15.98 -14.82
CA ASN A 165 12.47 -15.64 -15.22
C ASN A 165 12.85 -16.23 -16.58
N SER A 166 12.39 -17.45 -16.92
CA SER A 166 12.67 -18.03 -18.26
C SER A 166 12.03 -17.25 -19.42
N VAL A 167 11.01 -16.42 -19.17
CA VAL A 167 10.38 -15.54 -20.18
C VAL A 167 11.02 -14.15 -20.16
N LEU A 168 11.48 -13.69 -18.99
CA LEU A 168 12.15 -12.41 -18.81
C LEU A 168 13.60 -12.43 -19.34
N ASP A 169 14.34 -13.54 -19.19
CA ASP A 169 15.70 -13.65 -19.69
C ASP A 169 15.74 -13.55 -21.24
N THR A 170 14.76 -14.13 -21.93
CA THR A 170 14.64 -14.04 -23.40
C THR A 170 14.33 -12.62 -23.88
N SER A 171 13.67 -11.80 -23.06
CA SER A 171 13.32 -10.42 -23.40
C SER A 171 14.39 -9.41 -22.93
N PHE A 172 15.21 -9.74 -21.93
CA PHE A 172 16.33 -8.92 -21.48
C PHE A 172 17.58 -9.04 -22.36
N GLU A 173 17.87 -10.21 -22.93
CA GLU A 173 19.01 -10.37 -23.87
C GLU A 173 18.76 -9.61 -25.17
N GLN A 174 17.53 -9.60 -25.69
CA GLN A 174 17.16 -8.82 -26.89
C GLN A 174 17.13 -7.29 -26.65
N LEU A 175 16.96 -6.84 -25.40
CA LEU A 175 17.04 -5.43 -25.05
C LEU A 175 18.50 -4.96 -24.87
N ASN A 176 19.39 -5.81 -24.35
CA ASN A 176 20.78 -5.42 -24.08
C ASN A 176 21.62 -5.21 -25.35
N GLU A 177 21.37 -5.91 -26.46
CA GLU A 177 22.11 -5.66 -27.71
C GLU A 177 21.82 -4.27 -28.31
N ASN A 178 20.64 -3.70 -28.04
CA ASN A 178 20.26 -2.38 -28.58
C ASN A 178 20.75 -1.18 -27.75
N PHE A 179 21.36 -1.39 -26.57
CA PHE A 179 21.77 -0.31 -25.67
C PHE A 179 23.28 -0.10 -25.53
N ILE A 180 24.13 -0.96 -26.14
CA ILE A 180 25.58 -0.89 -25.91
C ILE A 180 26.31 0.11 -26.84
N ASP A 181 25.73 0.49 -27.98
CA ASP A 181 26.33 1.50 -28.87
C ASP A 181 25.65 2.87 -28.73
N LYS A 182 26.02 3.60 -27.68
CA LYS A 182 26.21 5.07 -27.67
C LYS A 182 26.66 5.55 -26.29
N LYS A 183 27.99 5.63 -26.13
CA LYS A 183 28.61 6.50 -25.13
C LYS A 183 28.48 7.94 -25.59
N GLU A 184 27.44 8.65 -25.17
CA GLU A 184 27.46 10.12 -25.12
C GLU A 184 26.81 10.62 -23.83
N ASP A 185 27.52 11.51 -23.16
CA ASP A 185 27.09 12.28 -22.01
C ASP A 185 25.82 13.08 -22.32
N VAL A 186 24.65 12.57 -21.92
CA VAL A 186 23.39 13.35 -21.98
C VAL A 186 22.95 13.67 -20.56
N GLY A 187 23.08 14.96 -20.21
CA GLY A 187 22.66 15.50 -18.93
C GLY A 187 21.20 15.20 -18.59
N PHE A 188 20.97 14.85 -17.33
CA PHE A 188 19.68 14.58 -16.68
C PHE A 188 18.74 15.81 -16.59
N ASN A 189 18.69 16.67 -17.61
CA ASN A 189 17.88 17.90 -17.60
C ASN A 189 16.74 17.95 -18.62
N ASN A 190 16.52 16.94 -19.48
CA ASN A 190 15.54 17.04 -20.57
C ASN A 190 14.42 15.97 -20.62
N LEU A 191 14.16 15.20 -19.55
CA LEU A 191 12.94 14.40 -19.45
C LEU A 191 11.79 15.16 -18.75
N VAL A 192 11.60 16.42 -19.14
CA VAL A 192 10.31 17.08 -18.92
C VAL A 192 9.38 16.54 -20.01
N GLU A 193 8.83 15.34 -19.81
CA GLU A 193 7.61 14.97 -20.51
C GLU A 193 6.61 16.10 -20.22
N LYS A 194 6.34 16.93 -21.24
CA LYS A 194 5.24 17.89 -21.19
C LYS A 194 4.00 17.07 -20.88
N TYR A 195 3.34 17.42 -19.79
CA TYR A 195 2.05 16.85 -19.46
C TYR A 195 1.12 17.11 -20.64
N ASP A 196 0.71 16.06 -21.34
CA ASP A 196 -0.34 16.16 -22.33
C ASP A 196 -1.65 16.43 -21.57
N GLU A 197 -2.19 17.65 -21.70
CA GLU A 197 -3.46 18.02 -21.09
C GLU A 197 -4.62 17.16 -21.61
N ASN A 198 -4.44 16.49 -22.76
CA ASN A 198 -5.39 15.57 -23.36
C ASN A 198 -5.24 14.12 -22.87
N ARG A 199 -4.32 13.85 -21.92
CA ARG A 199 -4.19 12.51 -21.34
C ARG A 199 -5.48 12.09 -20.65
N THR A 200 -5.99 10.92 -21.02
CA THR A 200 -7.13 10.29 -20.36
C THR A 200 -6.84 9.96 -18.90
N LEU A 201 -7.65 10.49 -17.98
CA LEU A 201 -7.48 10.29 -16.54
C LEU A 201 -8.24 9.07 -16.02
N LYS A 202 -7.52 8.17 -15.36
CA LYS A 202 -8.10 6.97 -14.76
C LYS A 202 -8.58 7.26 -13.34
N ILE A 203 -9.88 7.14 -13.10
CA ILE A 203 -10.52 7.42 -11.82
C ILE A 203 -11.09 6.12 -11.23
N ALA A 204 -10.80 5.85 -9.97
CA ALA A 204 -11.50 4.82 -9.20
C ALA A 204 -12.40 5.45 -8.14
N VAL A 205 -13.62 4.93 -7.98
CA VAL A 205 -14.53 5.32 -6.90
C VAL A 205 -14.59 4.19 -5.89
N ILE A 206 -14.10 4.43 -4.68
CA ILE A 206 -14.04 3.44 -3.59
C ILE A 206 -14.89 3.89 -2.41
N GLY A 207 -15.13 2.96 -1.47
CA GLY A 207 -15.92 3.19 -0.28
C GLY A 207 -16.69 1.94 0.13
N ARG A 208 -17.24 1.92 1.34
CA ARG A 208 -17.99 0.78 1.87
C ARG A 208 -19.28 0.49 1.09
N PRO A 209 -19.89 -0.69 1.25
CA PRO A 209 -21.24 -0.93 0.75
C PRO A 209 -22.22 0.19 1.18
N ASN A 210 -23.21 0.47 0.34
CA ASN A 210 -24.34 1.39 0.64
C ASN A 210 -24.03 2.87 0.92
N VAL A 211 -22.76 3.30 0.85
CA VAL A 211 -22.36 4.73 0.94
C VAL A 211 -22.79 5.58 -0.28
N GLY A 212 -23.37 4.95 -1.32
CA GLY A 212 -23.87 5.63 -2.51
C GLY A 212 -22.89 5.76 -3.69
N LYS A 213 -21.87 4.89 -3.77
CA LYS A 213 -20.92 4.84 -4.90
C LYS A 213 -21.60 4.69 -6.27
N SER A 214 -22.56 3.77 -6.39
CA SER A 214 -23.26 3.51 -7.64
C SER A 214 -24.09 4.71 -8.09
N THR A 215 -24.79 5.34 -7.13
CA THR A 215 -25.54 6.58 -7.36
C THR A 215 -24.62 7.69 -7.84
N LEU A 216 -23.44 7.83 -7.20
CA LEU A 216 -22.44 8.82 -7.60
C LEU A 216 -21.91 8.58 -9.01
N ILE A 217 -21.55 7.33 -9.35
CA ILE A 217 -21.05 6.98 -10.67
C ILE A 217 -22.11 7.23 -11.74
N ASN A 218 -23.36 6.82 -11.52
CA ASN A 218 -24.44 7.08 -12.45
C ASN A 218 -24.67 8.59 -12.63
N ARG A 219 -24.53 9.38 -11.55
CA ARG A 219 -24.64 10.83 -11.63
C ARG A 219 -23.48 11.45 -12.41
N LEU A 220 -22.26 11.00 -12.17
CA LEU A 220 -21.07 11.44 -12.93
C LEU A 220 -21.17 11.09 -14.41
N ILE A 221 -21.83 9.98 -14.76
CA ILE A 221 -22.10 9.54 -16.14
C ILE A 221 -23.36 10.22 -16.74
N GLY A 222 -24.27 10.72 -15.91
CA GLY A 222 -25.59 11.22 -16.35
C GLY A 222 -25.74 12.74 -16.38
N GLU A 223 -24.80 13.52 -15.83
CA GLU A 223 -24.83 14.98 -15.97
C GLU A 223 -24.54 15.40 -17.42
N GLU A 224 -25.59 15.85 -18.12
CA GLU A 224 -25.66 16.48 -19.45
C GLU A 224 -24.50 16.19 -20.44
N ARG A 225 -24.77 15.23 -21.34
CA ARG A 225 -24.03 14.89 -22.58
C ARG A 225 -22.61 14.37 -22.36
N LEU A 226 -22.54 13.18 -21.78
CA LEU A 226 -21.35 12.34 -21.82
C LEU A 226 -21.40 11.43 -23.06
N VAL A 227 -20.47 11.63 -23.99
CA VAL A 227 -20.27 10.68 -25.10
C VAL A 227 -19.60 9.45 -24.50
N VAL A 228 -20.41 8.45 -24.17
CA VAL A 228 -19.91 7.14 -23.74
C VAL A 228 -19.53 6.35 -24.98
N PHE A 229 -18.24 6.09 -25.17
CA PHE A 229 -17.78 5.15 -26.19
C PHE A 229 -18.11 3.73 -25.73
N ASN A 230 -19.14 3.12 -26.31
CA ASN A 230 -19.43 1.70 -26.12
C ASN A 230 -18.91 0.96 -27.35
N GLU A 231 -17.72 0.37 -27.28
CA GLU A 231 -17.35 -0.72 -28.20
C GLU A 231 -17.64 -2.06 -27.50
N PRO A 232 -18.68 -2.80 -27.91
CA PRO A 232 -18.95 -4.12 -27.37
C PRO A 232 -17.99 -5.12 -28.02
N GLY A 233 -17.00 -5.65 -27.28
CA GLY A 233 -16.20 -6.75 -27.87
C GLY A 233 -14.88 -7.21 -27.26
N THR A 234 -14.32 -6.64 -26.19
CA THR A 234 -12.99 -7.09 -25.71
C THR A 234 -13.00 -7.73 -24.32
N THR A 235 -13.02 -9.07 -24.34
CA THR A 235 -12.57 -10.07 -23.33
C THR A 235 -12.58 -9.74 -21.82
N ARG A 236 -13.47 -10.48 -21.11
CA ARG A 236 -13.39 -11.13 -19.78
C ARG A 236 -12.89 -10.42 -18.50
N ASP A 237 -12.10 -9.34 -18.53
CA ASP A 237 -11.53 -8.74 -17.31
C ASP A 237 -11.69 -7.21 -17.21
N SER A 238 -12.48 -6.76 -16.21
CA SER A 238 -12.77 -5.37 -15.80
C SER A 238 -13.44 -4.44 -16.84
N VAL A 239 -14.71 -4.10 -16.60
CA VAL A 239 -15.48 -3.12 -17.38
C VAL A 239 -15.09 -1.71 -16.95
N SER A 240 -14.33 -1.01 -17.79
CA SER A 240 -14.09 0.44 -17.70
C SER A 240 -15.17 1.21 -18.45
N VAL A 241 -15.50 2.42 -17.98
CA VAL A 241 -16.39 3.35 -18.70
C VAL A 241 -15.59 4.58 -19.06
N GLU A 242 -15.45 4.82 -20.35
CA GLU A 242 -14.85 6.05 -20.87
C GLU A 242 -15.91 7.13 -21.01
N PHE A 243 -15.55 8.35 -20.63
CA PHE A 243 -16.44 9.50 -20.73
C PHE A 243 -15.64 10.79 -20.90
N GLU A 244 -16.29 11.82 -21.44
CA GLU A 244 -15.67 13.13 -21.68
C GLU A 244 -16.46 14.24 -20.99
N ARG A 245 -15.78 15.17 -20.33
CA ARG A 245 -16.40 16.38 -19.75
C ARG A 245 -15.47 17.56 -19.90
N ASN A 246 -15.98 18.67 -20.46
CA ASN A 246 -15.21 19.88 -20.74
C ASN A 246 -13.93 19.56 -21.54
N GLU A 247 -14.07 18.79 -22.62
CA GLU A 247 -12.98 18.37 -23.53
C GLU A 247 -11.90 17.48 -22.88
N LYS A 248 -12.12 17.05 -21.63
CA LYS A 248 -11.21 16.15 -20.91
C LYS A 248 -11.76 14.74 -20.87
N LYS A 249 -10.90 13.79 -21.21
CA LYS A 249 -11.23 12.37 -21.24
C LYS A 249 -10.95 11.71 -19.90
N TYR A 250 -11.88 10.88 -19.46
CA TYR A 250 -11.80 10.15 -18.19
C TYR A 250 -12.17 8.69 -18.40
N ILE A 251 -11.58 7.81 -17.59
CA ILE A 251 -11.94 6.40 -17.50
C ILE A 251 -12.34 6.09 -16.06
N LEU A 252 -13.58 5.66 -15.83
CA LEU A 252 -13.97 5.05 -14.56
C LEU A 252 -13.54 3.59 -14.54
N ILE A 253 -12.69 3.25 -13.57
CA ILE A 253 -12.21 1.89 -13.35
C ILE A 253 -13.21 1.11 -12.49
N ASP A 254 -13.45 -0.15 -12.88
CA ASP A 254 -14.18 -1.16 -12.12
C ASP A 254 -15.67 -0.81 -11.87
N THR A 255 -16.34 -0.38 -12.94
CA THR A 255 -17.79 -0.12 -12.95
C THR A 255 -18.64 -1.40 -13.14
N ALA A 256 -18.01 -2.58 -13.21
CA ALA A 256 -18.67 -3.86 -13.48
C ALA A 256 -19.74 -4.22 -12.41
N GLY A 257 -19.54 -3.76 -11.17
CA GLY A 257 -20.53 -3.91 -10.09
C GLY A 257 -21.77 -3.02 -10.24
N ILE A 258 -21.72 -1.99 -11.10
CA ILE A 258 -22.79 -1.00 -11.25
C ILE A 258 -23.70 -1.38 -12.42
N ARG A 259 -23.14 -1.84 -13.55
CA ARG A 259 -23.95 -2.34 -14.68
C ARG A 259 -24.74 -3.62 -14.36
N ARG A 260 -24.23 -4.51 -13.48
CA ARG A 260 -24.96 -5.74 -13.07
C ARG A 260 -26.00 -5.52 -11.96
N LYS A 261 -25.88 -4.45 -11.15
CA LYS A 261 -26.77 -4.18 -10.01
C LYS A 261 -28.16 -3.64 -10.38
N ALA A 262 -28.44 -3.37 -11.66
CA ALA A 262 -29.78 -3.01 -12.11
C ALA A 262 -30.76 -4.22 -12.15
N ARG A 263 -30.30 -5.47 -11.93
CA ARG A 263 -31.15 -6.67 -12.12
C ARG A 263 -31.06 -7.81 -11.10
N VAL A 264 -30.21 -7.81 -10.06
CA VAL A 264 -30.10 -8.99 -9.15
C VAL A 264 -29.79 -8.62 -7.69
N ASN A 265 -30.52 -9.26 -6.76
CA ASN A 265 -30.40 -9.16 -5.30
C ASN A 265 -29.06 -9.70 -4.73
N GLU A 266 -28.46 -8.90 -3.85
CA GLU A 266 -27.79 -9.20 -2.56
C GLU A 266 -27.02 -10.53 -2.31
N VAL A 267 -25.99 -10.89 -3.10
CA VAL A 267 -24.99 -11.90 -2.64
C VAL A 267 -23.52 -11.51 -2.87
N ILE A 268 -23.22 -10.28 -3.33
CA ILE A 268 -21.86 -9.92 -3.79
C ILE A 268 -21.27 -8.75 -2.98
N GLU A 269 -21.04 -8.96 -1.69
CA GLU A 269 -20.41 -7.96 -0.80
C GLU A 269 -18.93 -8.28 -0.51
N LYS A 270 -18.56 -9.56 -0.49
CA LYS A 270 -17.21 -10.07 -0.17
C LYS A 270 -16.16 -9.73 -1.25
N PHE A 271 -16.57 -9.73 -2.52
CA PHE A 271 -15.74 -9.31 -3.67
C PHE A 271 -15.41 -7.80 -3.74
N SER A 272 -15.92 -6.95 -2.83
CA SER A 272 -15.78 -5.49 -2.96
C SER A 272 -14.38 -4.96 -2.62
N ILE A 273 -13.62 -5.60 -1.72
CA ILE A 273 -12.34 -5.07 -1.24
C ILE A 273 -11.22 -5.32 -2.26
N ILE A 274 -11.05 -6.55 -2.74
CA ILE A 274 -10.03 -6.88 -3.76
C ILE A 274 -10.26 -6.07 -5.05
N LYS A 275 -11.53 -5.92 -5.45
CA LYS A 275 -11.93 -5.02 -6.54
C LYS A 275 -11.54 -3.57 -6.29
N SER A 276 -11.83 -3.05 -5.09
CA SER A 276 -11.37 -1.71 -4.69
C SER A 276 -9.84 -1.58 -4.75
N LEU A 277 -9.09 -2.60 -4.34
CA LEU A 277 -7.63 -2.62 -4.42
C LEU A 277 -7.12 -2.59 -5.87
N GLN A 278 -7.71 -3.41 -6.74
CA GLN A 278 -7.38 -3.41 -8.17
C GLN A 278 -7.73 -2.08 -8.83
N ALA A 279 -8.84 -1.46 -8.43
CA ALA A 279 -9.23 -0.15 -8.91
C ALA A 279 -8.24 0.92 -8.47
N ILE A 280 -7.81 0.93 -7.20
CA ILE A 280 -6.77 1.84 -6.66
C ILE A 280 -5.45 1.67 -7.43
N GLU A 281 -5.06 0.44 -7.76
CA GLU A 281 -3.81 0.19 -8.48
C GLU A 281 -3.86 0.71 -9.92
N LYS A 282 -4.98 0.59 -10.61
CA LYS A 282 -5.10 1.06 -11.99
C LYS A 282 -5.36 2.57 -12.10
N ALA A 283 -5.82 3.20 -11.02
CA ALA A 283 -6.24 4.60 -11.02
C ALA A 283 -5.08 5.59 -10.92
N ASP A 284 -5.26 6.74 -11.56
CA ASP A 284 -4.45 7.93 -11.36
C ASP A 284 -4.94 8.70 -10.12
N VAL A 285 -6.27 8.79 -9.95
CA VAL A 285 -6.93 9.46 -8.82
C VAL A 285 -8.04 8.58 -8.26
N VAL A 286 -8.11 8.52 -6.94
CA VAL A 286 -9.15 7.80 -6.20
C VAL A 286 -10.13 8.79 -5.58
N ILE A 287 -11.43 8.57 -5.80
CA ILE A 287 -12.51 9.23 -5.08
C ILE A 287 -12.98 8.26 -4.00
N SER A 288 -12.74 8.59 -2.73
CA SER A 288 -13.26 7.81 -1.61
C SER A 288 -14.59 8.39 -1.15
N VAL A 289 -15.64 7.58 -1.20
CA VAL A 289 -17.00 7.96 -0.79
C VAL A 289 -17.25 7.49 0.64
N LEU A 290 -17.62 8.44 1.49
CA LEU A 290 -18.01 8.22 2.88
C LEU A 290 -19.50 8.54 3.05
N ASP A 291 -20.17 7.88 3.99
CA ASP A 291 -21.54 8.18 4.36
C ASP A 291 -21.58 9.22 5.48
N ALA A 292 -22.30 10.33 5.29
CA ALA A 292 -22.41 11.38 6.29
C ALA A 292 -23.16 10.92 7.56
N HIS A 293 -24.17 10.05 7.42
CA HIS A 293 -25.01 9.62 8.55
C HIS A 293 -24.28 8.59 9.44
N GLU A 294 -23.51 7.69 8.84
CA GLU A 294 -22.74 6.69 9.58
C GLU A 294 -21.39 7.23 10.10
N GLY A 295 -20.92 8.35 9.55
CA GLY A 295 -19.62 8.91 9.88
C GLY A 295 -18.45 8.04 9.38
N VAL A 296 -17.27 8.21 9.98
CA VAL A 296 -16.06 7.49 9.56
C VAL A 296 -15.92 6.18 10.33
N THR A 297 -16.02 5.06 9.63
CA THR A 297 -15.86 3.72 10.21
C THR A 297 -14.43 3.19 10.07
N GLU A 298 -14.11 2.09 10.75
CA GLU A 298 -12.78 1.44 10.64
C GLU A 298 -12.47 0.92 9.23
N GLN A 299 -13.49 0.43 8.51
CA GLN A 299 -13.32 -0.02 7.13
C GLN A 299 -13.02 1.15 6.18
N ASP A 300 -13.60 2.34 6.43
CA ASP A 300 -13.23 3.56 5.69
C ASP A 300 -11.77 3.93 5.93
N VAL A 301 -11.34 3.96 7.20
CA VAL A 301 -9.95 4.26 7.58
C VAL A 301 -8.98 3.27 6.92
N SER A 302 -9.33 1.98 6.92
CA SER A 302 -8.54 0.92 6.29
C SER A 302 -8.41 1.12 4.79
N LEU A 303 -9.52 1.32 4.06
CA LEU A 303 -9.50 1.59 2.61
C LEU A 303 -8.68 2.84 2.28
N LEU A 304 -8.83 3.91 3.05
CA LEU A 304 -8.09 5.16 2.88
C LEU A 304 -6.58 4.97 3.12
N GLY A 305 -6.19 4.16 4.10
CA GLY A 305 -4.80 3.77 4.32
C GLY A 305 -4.17 3.12 3.09
N LEU A 306 -4.90 2.21 2.45
CA LEU A 306 -4.45 1.51 1.23
C LEU A 306 -4.20 2.49 0.06
N VAL A 307 -5.05 3.51 -0.10
CA VAL A 307 -4.85 4.54 -1.13
C VAL A 307 -3.52 5.29 -0.94
N ILE A 308 -3.22 5.67 0.31
CA ILE A 308 -1.99 6.41 0.66
C ILE A 308 -0.76 5.52 0.46
N GLU A 309 -0.86 4.25 0.85
CA GLU A 309 0.21 3.27 0.66
C GLU A 309 0.50 3.01 -0.82
N ARG A 310 -0.51 3.07 -1.69
CA ARG A 310 -0.31 3.05 -3.15
C ARG A 310 0.15 4.38 -3.72
N GLY A 311 0.06 5.46 -2.94
CA GLY A 311 0.55 6.77 -3.34
C GLY A 311 -0.34 7.44 -4.37
N ARG A 312 -1.62 7.03 -4.45
CA ARG A 312 -2.57 7.61 -5.39
C ARG A 312 -3.04 8.97 -4.90
N ALA A 313 -3.33 9.86 -5.85
CA ALA A 313 -4.05 11.08 -5.54
C ALA A 313 -5.44 10.73 -4.98
N LEU A 314 -5.93 11.52 -4.03
CA LEU A 314 -7.13 11.20 -3.26
C LEU A 314 -8.02 12.44 -3.11
N VAL A 315 -9.29 12.24 -3.44
CA VAL A 315 -10.41 13.14 -3.13
C VAL A 315 -11.38 12.39 -2.23
N VAL A 316 -11.84 13.02 -1.15
CA VAL A 316 -12.82 12.43 -0.22
C VAL A 316 -14.17 13.08 -0.44
N ALA A 317 -15.16 12.29 -0.82
CA ALA A 317 -16.54 12.71 -1.01
C ALA A 317 -17.39 12.22 0.16
N VAL A 318 -17.93 13.13 0.96
CA VAL A 318 -18.87 12.83 2.05
C VAL A 318 -20.28 12.94 1.47
N ASN A 319 -20.88 11.78 1.20
CA ASN A 319 -22.16 11.63 0.52
C ASN A 319 -23.33 11.57 1.49
N LYS A 320 -24.56 11.71 0.97
CA LYS A 320 -25.80 11.82 1.76
C LYS A 320 -25.78 13.04 2.68
N TRP A 321 -25.27 14.16 2.16
CA TRP A 321 -25.18 15.41 2.92
C TRP A 321 -26.51 16.19 3.00
N ASP A 322 -27.48 15.79 2.18
CA ASP A 322 -28.85 16.25 2.21
C ASP A 322 -29.56 15.87 3.52
N GLY A 323 -30.59 16.63 3.90
CA GLY A 323 -31.40 16.36 5.10
C GLY A 323 -30.71 16.56 6.46
N LEU A 324 -29.40 16.78 6.52
CA LEU A 324 -28.67 16.97 7.79
C LEU A 324 -28.91 18.34 8.44
N SER A 325 -29.18 18.34 9.74
CA SER A 325 -29.27 19.54 10.58
C SER A 325 -27.92 20.28 10.68
N THR A 326 -27.93 21.55 11.09
CA THR A 326 -26.70 22.33 11.31
C THR A 326 -25.77 21.70 12.34
N ASP A 327 -26.35 21.12 13.40
CA ASP A 327 -25.60 20.48 14.48
C ASP A 327 -24.97 19.17 14.03
N ASP A 328 -25.69 18.36 13.25
CA ASP A 328 -25.15 17.11 12.71
C ASP A 328 -24.02 17.38 11.73
N ARG A 329 -24.19 18.37 10.85
CA ARG A 329 -23.11 18.83 9.94
C ARG A 329 -21.85 19.23 10.72
N LYS A 330 -22.01 19.92 11.86
CA LYS A 330 -20.89 20.32 12.71
C LYS A 330 -20.23 19.13 13.39
N LYS A 331 -21.03 18.19 13.93
CA LYS A 331 -20.53 16.94 14.54
C LYS A 331 -19.74 16.10 13.54
N ILE A 332 -20.29 15.88 12.34
CA ILE A 332 -19.64 15.08 11.29
C ILE A 332 -18.33 15.72 10.82
N LYS A 333 -18.32 17.05 10.63
CA LYS A 333 -17.08 17.79 10.30
C LYS A 333 -15.99 17.60 11.35
N ASN A 334 -16.36 17.68 12.64
CA ASN A 334 -15.41 17.47 13.74
C ASN A 334 -14.90 16.02 13.79
N ASP A 335 -15.78 15.04 13.57
CA ASP A 335 -15.41 13.62 13.53
C ASP A 335 -14.44 13.31 12.38
N LEU A 336 -14.67 13.88 11.19
CA LEU A 336 -13.75 13.78 10.05
C LEU A 336 -12.37 14.38 10.32
N VAL A 337 -12.29 15.47 11.10
CA VAL A 337 -10.99 16.05 11.51
C VAL A 337 -10.29 15.16 12.52
N ARG A 338 -11.04 14.61 13.48
CA ARG A 338 -10.50 13.76 14.55
C ARG A 338 -10.04 12.39 14.06
N ARG A 339 -10.81 11.74 13.19
CA ARG A 339 -10.55 10.36 12.73
C ARG A 339 -9.66 10.28 11.49
N LEU A 340 -9.62 11.33 10.67
CA LEU A 340 -8.82 11.36 9.44
C LEU A 340 -7.75 12.47 9.43
N PRO A 341 -6.90 12.61 10.47
CA PRO A 341 -5.83 13.60 10.48
C PRO A 341 -4.73 13.29 9.45
N PHE A 342 -4.59 12.02 9.07
CA PHE A 342 -3.65 11.54 8.06
C PHE A 342 -4.05 11.90 6.61
N LEU A 343 -5.26 12.42 6.41
CA LEU A 343 -5.81 12.91 5.14
C LEU A 343 -5.90 14.43 5.10
N ASP A 344 -4.97 15.11 5.75
CA ASP A 344 -4.85 16.57 5.71
C ASP A 344 -4.44 17.08 4.31
N PHE A 345 -3.80 16.25 3.50
CA PHE A 345 -3.48 16.57 2.10
C PHE A 345 -4.70 16.44 1.18
N ALA A 346 -5.66 15.56 1.49
CA ALA A 346 -6.76 15.22 0.59
C ALA A 346 -7.82 16.33 0.55
N GLU A 347 -8.32 16.64 -0.64
CA GLU A 347 -9.46 17.54 -0.77
C GLU A 347 -10.75 16.82 -0.31
N ARG A 348 -11.61 17.52 0.42
CA ARG A 348 -12.88 16.99 0.94
C ARG A 348 -14.04 17.78 0.35
N ILE A 349 -15.08 17.10 -0.07
CA ILE A 349 -16.31 17.71 -0.58
C ILE A 349 -17.53 17.00 -0.01
N MET A 350 -18.57 17.77 0.25
CA MET A 350 -19.83 17.32 0.80
C MET A 350 -20.85 17.31 -0.33
N ILE A 351 -21.38 16.14 -0.65
CA ILE A 351 -22.22 15.95 -1.84
C ILE A 351 -23.54 15.27 -1.47
N SER A 352 -24.51 15.41 -2.36
CA SER A 352 -25.62 14.46 -2.46
C SER A 352 -25.59 13.83 -3.83
N ALA A 353 -25.15 12.58 -3.92
CA ALA A 353 -25.17 11.84 -5.18
C ALA A 353 -26.60 11.64 -5.71
N LEU A 354 -27.58 11.54 -4.81
CA LEU A 354 -28.99 11.37 -5.15
C LEU A 354 -29.58 12.64 -5.77
N HIS A 355 -29.34 13.80 -5.15
CA HIS A 355 -29.89 15.08 -5.62
C HIS A 355 -28.98 15.81 -6.62
N GLY A 356 -27.73 15.37 -6.78
CA GLY A 356 -26.72 15.99 -7.65
C GLY A 356 -25.95 17.15 -7.02
N THR A 357 -26.28 17.54 -5.79
CA THR A 357 -25.64 18.67 -5.11
C THR A 357 -24.12 18.50 -5.02
N ALA A 358 -23.39 19.47 -5.57
CA ALA A 358 -21.91 19.55 -5.58
C ALA A 358 -21.18 18.37 -6.27
N VAL A 359 -21.89 17.54 -7.05
CA VAL A 359 -21.27 16.43 -7.80
C VAL A 359 -20.39 16.94 -8.95
N GLY A 360 -20.80 18.01 -9.62
CA GLY A 360 -20.02 18.64 -10.71
C GLY A 360 -18.63 19.14 -10.30
N ASP A 361 -18.43 19.44 -9.01
CA ASP A 361 -17.16 19.94 -8.48
C ASP A 361 -16.10 18.83 -8.28
N LEU A 362 -16.50 17.55 -8.33
CA LEU A 362 -15.59 16.42 -8.14
C LEU A 362 -14.52 16.33 -9.23
N LEU A 363 -14.89 16.46 -10.51
CA LEU A 363 -13.91 16.34 -11.60
C LEU A 363 -12.87 17.47 -11.59
N PRO A 364 -13.24 18.75 -11.35
CA PRO A 364 -12.26 19.80 -11.07
C PRO A 364 -11.30 19.47 -9.93
N MET A 365 -11.79 18.90 -8.82
CA MET A 365 -10.93 18.46 -7.70
C MET A 365 -9.99 17.32 -8.10
N VAL A 366 -10.49 16.32 -8.84
CA VAL A 366 -9.70 15.21 -9.37
C VAL A 366 -8.56 15.72 -10.26
N ASN A 367 -8.85 16.66 -11.16
CA ASN A 367 -7.84 17.29 -12.01
C ASN A 367 -6.75 18.00 -11.21
N ARG A 368 -7.14 18.77 -10.17
CA ARG A 368 -6.17 19.46 -9.30
C ARG A 368 -5.30 18.47 -8.53
N ALA A 369 -5.91 17.43 -7.95
CA ALA A 369 -5.22 16.40 -7.20
C ALA A 369 -4.21 15.65 -8.08
N PHE A 370 -4.58 15.32 -9.33
CA PHE A 370 -3.67 14.70 -10.28
C PHE A 370 -2.53 15.62 -10.68
N LYS A 371 -2.84 16.88 -11.06
CA LYS A 371 -1.83 17.89 -11.43
C LYS A 371 -0.80 18.11 -10.31
N ALA A 372 -1.24 18.07 -9.05
CA ALA A 372 -0.35 18.09 -7.90
C ALA A 372 0.51 16.82 -7.81
N ALA A 373 -0.07 15.63 -8.02
CA ALA A 373 0.63 14.35 -7.95
C ALA A 373 1.77 14.20 -8.97
N ILE A 374 1.61 14.78 -10.16
CA ILE A 374 2.61 14.73 -11.24
C ILE A 374 3.51 15.98 -11.32
N ARG A 375 3.37 16.93 -10.39
CA ARG A 375 4.09 18.19 -10.44
C ARG A 375 5.61 17.97 -10.53
N GLY A 376 6.24 18.54 -11.55
CA GLY A 376 7.69 18.65 -11.64
C GLY A 376 8.23 19.65 -10.62
N MET A 377 9.28 19.27 -9.89
CA MET A 377 9.96 20.13 -8.92
C MET A 377 11.47 20.03 -9.17
N SER A 378 12.10 21.17 -9.47
CA SER A 378 13.54 21.19 -9.76
C SER A 378 14.37 20.92 -8.51
N THR A 379 15.58 20.37 -8.69
CA THR A 379 16.55 20.17 -7.61
C THR A 379 16.88 21.48 -6.88
N THR A 380 16.90 22.61 -7.61
CA THR A 380 17.16 23.94 -7.04
C THR A 380 16.04 24.36 -6.10
N GLU A 381 14.79 24.33 -6.55
CA GLU A 381 13.63 24.69 -5.72
C GLU A 381 13.54 23.79 -4.47
N LEU A 382 13.69 22.47 -4.65
CA LEU A 382 13.64 21.51 -3.55
C LEU A 382 14.77 21.72 -2.53
N SER A 383 15.98 21.99 -3.00
CA SER A 383 17.14 22.20 -2.15
C SER A 383 17.10 23.54 -1.43
N GLN A 384 16.58 24.59 -2.06
CA GLN A 384 16.35 25.89 -1.42
C GLN A 384 15.29 25.77 -0.33
N GLU A 385 14.17 25.10 -0.60
CA GLU A 385 13.14 24.91 0.42
C GLU A 385 13.63 24.02 1.57
N LEU A 386 14.39 22.96 1.28
CA LEU A 386 15.02 22.14 2.32
C LEU A 386 15.91 22.97 3.24
N LYS A 387 16.74 23.86 2.69
CA LYS A 387 17.58 24.76 3.47
C LYS A 387 16.74 25.70 4.34
N SER A 388 15.71 26.31 3.76
CA SER A 388 14.78 27.18 4.48
C SER A 388 14.09 26.46 5.64
N ALA A 389 13.62 25.23 5.42
CA ALA A 389 13.01 24.39 6.44
C ALA A 389 13.99 24.04 7.58
N VAL A 390 15.23 23.67 7.26
CA VAL A 390 16.25 23.35 8.27
C VAL A 390 16.69 24.59 9.05
N MET A 391 16.71 25.77 8.42
CA MET A 391 17.00 27.04 9.11
C MET A 391 15.89 27.41 10.09
N ALA A 392 14.62 27.29 9.67
CA ALA A 392 13.47 27.59 10.51
C ALA A 392 13.31 26.58 11.67
N HIS A 393 13.60 25.31 11.42
CA HIS A 393 13.55 24.27 12.44
C HIS A 393 14.79 23.36 12.36
N PRO A 394 15.85 23.65 13.14
CA PRO A 394 17.09 22.89 13.08
C PRO A 394 16.91 21.40 13.38
N THR A 395 17.63 20.56 12.63
CA THR A 395 17.64 19.10 12.85
C THR A 395 18.19 18.74 14.24
N PRO A 396 17.70 17.64 14.85
CA PRO A 396 18.16 17.18 16.15
C PRO A 396 19.61 16.68 16.13
N LEU A 397 20.19 16.58 17.33
CA LEU A 397 21.50 16.01 17.58
C LEU A 397 21.37 14.50 17.78
N VAL A 398 22.26 13.75 17.14
CA VAL A 398 22.40 12.30 17.32
C VAL A 398 23.85 12.01 17.68
N ARG A 399 24.07 11.43 18.87
CA ARG A 399 25.42 11.16 19.42
C ARG A 399 26.34 12.39 19.37
N GLY A 400 25.81 13.53 19.78
CA GLY A 400 26.53 14.82 19.83
C GLY A 400 26.80 15.47 18.47
N ARG A 401 26.27 14.95 17.35
CA ARG A 401 26.42 15.55 16.01
C ARG A 401 25.06 15.85 15.40
N ARG A 402 24.92 16.99 14.72
CA ARG A 402 23.67 17.31 13.99
C ARG A 402 23.54 16.42 12.76
N ILE A 403 22.32 15.95 12.52
CA ILE A 403 21.95 15.35 11.23
C ILE A 403 22.14 16.41 10.14
N LYS A 404 22.83 16.09 9.05
CA LYS A 404 23.07 17.06 7.97
C LYS A 404 22.24 16.68 6.76
N LEU A 405 21.22 17.49 6.44
CA LEU A 405 20.47 17.40 5.19
C LEU A 405 21.11 18.38 4.20
N ARG A 406 21.65 17.88 3.07
CA ARG A 406 22.51 18.66 2.17
C ARG A 406 21.75 19.26 1.00
N TYR A 407 21.03 18.42 0.27
CA TYR A 407 20.26 18.80 -0.90
C TYR A 407 19.12 17.80 -1.13
N ALA A 408 18.14 18.18 -1.94
CA ALA A 408 16.99 17.37 -2.30
C ALA A 408 16.78 17.39 -3.82
N HIS A 409 16.35 16.26 -4.38
CA HIS A 409 15.91 16.14 -5.77
C HIS A 409 14.63 15.32 -5.85
N GLN A 410 13.91 15.44 -6.96
CA GLN A 410 12.71 14.65 -7.21
C GLN A 410 13.10 13.24 -7.68
N GLY A 411 12.67 12.21 -6.95
CA GLY A 411 12.94 10.80 -7.28
C GLY A 411 11.80 10.08 -7.99
N GLY A 412 10.63 10.69 -8.08
CA GLY A 412 9.44 10.09 -8.68
C GLY A 412 8.27 11.07 -8.73
N ARG A 413 7.30 10.72 -9.59
CA ARG A 413 6.02 11.43 -9.79
C ARG A 413 4.88 10.43 -9.59
N ASN A 414 3.72 10.92 -9.14
CA ASN A 414 2.51 10.15 -8.88
C ASN A 414 2.72 8.89 -7.99
N PRO A 415 3.09 9.05 -6.70
CA PRO A 415 3.13 10.31 -5.94
C PRO A 415 4.45 11.08 -6.08
N PRO A 416 4.50 12.37 -5.69
CA PRO A 416 5.75 13.11 -5.56
C PRO A 416 6.68 12.44 -4.54
N VAL A 417 7.83 11.96 -5.02
CA VAL A 417 8.90 11.42 -4.17
C VAL A 417 10.04 12.43 -4.11
N ILE A 418 10.37 12.91 -2.91
CA ILE A 418 11.47 13.83 -2.67
C ILE A 418 12.60 13.06 -2.00
N VAL A 419 13.74 12.98 -2.67
CA VAL A 419 14.92 12.26 -2.19
C VAL A 419 15.89 13.27 -1.57
N ILE A 420 16.11 13.14 -0.26
CA ILE A 420 16.98 14.00 0.53
C ILE A 420 18.31 13.30 0.75
N HIS A 421 19.40 13.96 0.35
CA HIS A 421 20.76 13.49 0.56
C HIS A 421 21.35 14.09 1.83
N GLY A 422 22.01 13.27 2.62
CA GLY A 422 22.58 13.75 3.87
C GLY A 422 23.45 12.76 4.62
N ASN A 423 23.82 13.17 5.83
CA ASN A 423 24.55 12.37 6.79
C ASN A 423 23.64 12.09 7.98
N GLN A 424 23.67 10.84 8.47
CA GLN A 424 22.87 10.40 9.62
C GLN A 424 21.35 10.53 9.42
N THR A 425 20.88 10.57 8.17
CA THR A 425 19.46 10.69 7.80
C THR A 425 18.58 9.57 8.37
N ASN A 426 19.14 8.39 8.58
CA ASN A 426 18.42 7.25 9.17
C ASN A 426 17.95 7.50 10.61
N TYR A 427 18.59 8.44 11.32
CA TYR A 427 18.23 8.80 12.70
C TYR A 427 17.27 10.00 12.78
N LEU A 428 16.76 10.47 11.63
CA LEU A 428 15.83 11.58 11.60
C LEU A 428 14.48 11.12 12.17
N PRO A 429 13.99 11.75 13.27
CA PRO A 429 12.72 11.36 13.89
C PRO A 429 11.53 11.51 12.94
N GLU A 430 10.51 10.69 13.15
CA GLU A 430 9.30 10.70 12.33
C GLU A 430 8.57 12.04 12.38
N SER A 431 8.55 12.72 13.53
CA SER A 431 8.00 14.06 13.68
C SER A 431 8.68 15.08 12.75
N TYR A 432 10.01 15.00 12.59
CA TYR A 432 10.75 15.88 11.70
C TYR A 432 10.51 15.53 10.22
N ARG A 433 10.32 14.24 9.89
CA ARG A 433 9.92 13.83 8.54
C ARG A 433 8.55 14.39 8.17
N ARG A 434 7.57 14.31 9.08
CA ARG A 434 6.23 14.91 8.91
C ARG A 434 6.31 16.43 8.75
N TYR A 435 7.16 17.09 9.54
CA TYR A 435 7.43 18.53 9.39
C TYR A 435 7.90 18.87 7.96
N LEU A 436 8.91 18.16 7.45
CA LEU A 436 9.42 18.37 6.09
C LEU A 436 8.34 18.09 5.03
N ILE A 437 7.60 16.98 5.17
CA ILE A 437 6.48 16.62 4.27
C ILE A 437 5.47 17.76 4.19
N ASN A 438 5.01 18.26 5.34
CA ASN A 438 4.01 19.33 5.41
C ASN A 438 4.56 20.64 4.83
N ARG A 439 5.84 20.91 5.04
CA ARG A 439 6.52 22.08 4.48
C ARG A 439 6.56 22.03 2.95
N PHE A 440 7.05 20.92 2.38
CA PHE A 440 7.06 20.69 0.93
C PHE A 440 5.64 20.76 0.36
N ARG A 441 4.68 20.10 1.00
CA ARG A 441 3.28 20.11 0.56
C ARG A 441 2.71 21.52 0.45
N LYS A 442 2.96 22.37 1.46
CA LYS A 442 2.46 23.74 1.50
C LYS A 442 3.11 24.60 0.40
N VAL A 443 4.44 24.56 0.28
CA VAL A 443 5.19 25.42 -0.66
C VAL A 443 4.92 25.03 -2.11
N PHE A 444 4.88 23.73 -2.42
CA PHE A 444 4.67 23.23 -3.77
C PHE A 444 3.18 23.01 -4.11
N LYS A 445 2.26 23.44 -3.23
CA LYS A 445 0.81 23.32 -3.40
C LYS A 445 0.35 21.90 -3.77
N LEU A 446 0.92 20.90 -3.11
CA LEU A 446 0.70 19.47 -3.39
C LEU A 446 -0.60 18.96 -2.72
N LYS A 447 -1.72 19.66 -2.96
CA LYS A 447 -3.04 19.29 -2.43
C LYS A 447 -3.61 18.12 -3.23
N GLY A 448 -4.24 17.17 -2.54
CA GLY A 448 -4.83 15.98 -3.14
C GLY A 448 -3.86 14.83 -3.39
N THR A 449 -2.57 14.94 -3.05
CA THR A 449 -1.58 13.88 -3.23
C THR A 449 -0.70 13.67 -1.98
N PRO A 450 -0.38 12.42 -1.62
CA PRO A 450 0.59 12.16 -0.56
C PRO A 450 2.02 12.48 -1.05
N VAL A 451 2.87 13.01 -0.16
CA VAL A 451 4.29 13.29 -0.46
C VAL A 451 5.15 12.25 0.23
N ARG A 452 6.08 11.63 -0.51
CA ARG A 452 7.01 10.64 0.03
C ARG A 452 8.40 11.24 0.19
N LEU A 453 9.02 11.02 1.35
CA LEU A 453 10.43 11.31 1.56
C LEU A 453 11.25 10.03 1.49
N ALA A 454 12.28 10.04 0.66
CA ALA A 454 13.32 9.03 0.66
C ALA A 454 14.64 9.66 1.10
N PHE A 455 15.46 8.91 1.83
CA PHE A 455 16.74 9.40 2.30
C PHE A 455 17.87 8.57 1.71
N LYS A 456 18.82 9.24 1.05
CA LYS A 456 20.05 8.60 0.57
C LYS A 456 21.23 9.04 1.41
N LYS A 457 22.03 8.06 1.85
CA LYS A 457 23.33 8.34 2.45
C LYS A 457 24.25 8.89 1.37
N SER A 458 25.01 9.93 1.70
CA SER A 458 26.20 10.21 0.93
C SER A 458 27.15 8.99 1.04
N LYS A 459 27.73 8.53 -0.08
CA LYS A 459 28.86 7.58 -0.02
C LYS A 459 29.90 8.23 0.88
N ASN A 460 30.26 7.57 1.98
CA ASN A 460 31.33 8.04 2.84
C ASN A 460 32.65 7.60 2.20
N PRO A 461 33.45 8.50 1.59
CA PRO A 461 34.71 8.10 0.94
C PRO A 461 35.75 7.52 1.93
N TYR A 462 35.49 7.57 3.24
CA TYR A 462 36.33 7.01 4.29
C TYR A 462 35.78 5.72 4.91
N SER A 463 34.70 5.13 4.38
CA SER A 463 34.19 3.84 4.88
C SER A 463 35.25 2.75 4.70
N GLY A 464 35.71 2.15 5.80
CA GLY A 464 36.79 1.15 5.80
C GLY A 464 38.17 1.68 6.18
N ARG A 465 38.38 3.01 6.19
CA ARG A 465 39.63 3.61 6.71
C ARG A 465 39.52 3.76 8.23
N ARG A 466 40.28 2.98 9.00
CA ARG A 466 40.45 3.22 10.44
C ARG A 466 41.06 4.61 10.61
N ASN A 467 40.37 5.49 11.34
CA ASN A 467 40.90 6.79 11.70
C ASN A 467 42.14 6.56 12.56
N LYS A 468 43.35 6.72 12.01
CA LYS A 468 44.59 6.65 12.79
C LYS A 468 44.55 7.82 13.78
N LEU A 469 44.34 7.50 15.06
CA LEU A 469 44.35 8.51 16.13
C LEU A 469 45.65 9.29 16.03
N THR A 470 45.57 10.62 16.04
CA THR A 470 46.79 11.43 16.09
C THR A 470 47.54 11.15 17.40
N PRO A 471 48.86 11.37 17.48
CA PRO A 471 49.64 11.15 18.72
C PRO A 471 49.03 11.87 19.94
N ARG A 472 48.42 13.04 19.73
CA ARG A 472 47.69 13.79 20.76
C ARG A 472 46.40 13.09 21.21
N GLN A 473 45.64 12.49 20.29
CA GLN A 473 44.42 11.74 20.61
C GLN A 473 44.71 10.41 21.31
N GLN A 474 45.81 9.73 20.92
CA GLN A 474 46.30 8.54 21.63
C GLN A 474 46.65 8.88 23.07
N ARG A 475 47.50 9.90 23.30
CA ARG A 475 47.85 10.38 24.65
C ARG A 475 46.62 10.75 25.49
N LYS A 476 45.59 11.38 24.89
CA LYS A 476 44.34 11.70 25.59
C LYS A 476 43.55 10.44 25.98
N ARG A 477 43.46 9.45 25.08
CA ARG A 477 42.80 8.18 25.33
C ARG A 477 43.50 7.40 26.44
N ASP A 478 44.82 7.33 26.41
CA ASP A 478 45.62 6.60 27.39
C ASP A 478 45.54 7.25 28.78
N ARG A 479 45.48 8.58 28.85
CA ARG A 479 45.21 9.31 30.11
C ARG A 479 43.84 9.00 30.69
N LEU A 480 42.80 8.92 29.86
CA LEU A 480 41.44 8.59 30.30
C LEU A 480 41.36 7.13 30.78
N ILE A 481 41.96 6.19 30.04
CA ILE A 481 42.02 4.77 30.44
C ILE A 481 42.77 4.59 31.76
N LYS A 482 43.87 5.32 31.99
CA LYS A 482 44.60 5.30 33.26
C LYS A 482 43.80 5.88 34.42
N ARG A 483 42.87 6.80 34.14
CA ARG A 483 42.03 7.44 35.17
C ARG A 483 40.87 6.55 35.59
N ASP A 484 40.28 5.79 34.67
CA ASP A 484 39.16 4.87 34.97
C ASP A 484 39.63 3.52 35.53
N ARG A 485 40.95 3.24 35.52
CA ARG A 485 41.57 2.04 36.13
C ARG A 485 42.13 2.29 37.54
N LYS A 486 42.01 3.51 38.06
CA LYS A 486 42.21 3.87 39.46
C LYS A 486 40.86 4.07 40.09
#